data_AF-A0A529VH97-F1
#
_entry.id   AF-A0A529VH97-F1
#
_cell.length_a   1.000
_cell.length_b   1.000
_cell.length_c   1.000
_cell.angle_alpha   90.00
_cell.angle_beta   90.00
_cell.angle_gamma   90.00
#
_symmetry.space_group_name_H-M   'P 1'
#
loop_
_entity.id
_entity.type
_entity.pdbx_description
1 polymer ?
#
loop_
_entity_poly.entity_id
_entity_poly.type
_entity_poly.pdbx_seq_one_letter_code
_entity_poly.pdbx_strand_id
1 'polypeptide(L)'
;ATAYYLASEHGITNIAVLEKGWLGGGNTGRNTTIIRSNYLYDESAGIYDRALKLWDGLSQELNYNVMYSARGVMMLAHNVHDVQVFKRHIHANRLNGIDNEWLTPEEAKAFCPPLNISKEARYPVMGAALQRRGGTARHDAVAWGYARGASARGVHIIQNCEVTGIKRAANGAVSGVETTRGFIGAKKVGVVAAGHSSV
;
A
#
# COMPACT_ATOMS: atom_id res chain seq x y z
N ALA A 1 7.22 -1.14 -7.02
CA ALA A 1 7.57 -2.07 -5.91
C ALA A 1 8.11 -3.39 -6.43
N THR A 2 7.31 -4.29 -7.02
CA THR A 2 7.77 -5.65 -7.40
C THR A 2 9.05 -5.67 -8.25
N ALA A 3 9.07 -4.96 -9.39
CA ALA A 3 10.26 -4.91 -10.25
C ALA A 3 11.48 -4.28 -9.55
N TYR A 4 11.24 -3.30 -8.67
CA TYR A 4 12.29 -2.65 -7.88
C TYR A 4 12.94 -3.64 -6.90
N TYR A 5 12.16 -4.40 -6.13
CA TYR A 5 12.70 -5.36 -5.16
C TYR A 5 13.30 -6.60 -5.85
N LEU A 6 12.75 -7.04 -7.00
CA LEU A 6 13.41 -8.07 -7.81
C LEU A 6 14.81 -7.64 -8.26
N ALA A 7 14.98 -6.37 -8.65
CA ALA A 7 16.28 -5.85 -9.07
C ALA A 7 17.23 -5.59 -7.90
N SER A 8 16.75 -4.95 -6.82
CA SER A 8 17.59 -4.54 -5.68
C SER A 8 17.95 -5.68 -4.74
N GLU A 9 17.01 -6.55 -4.40
CA GLU A 9 17.20 -7.61 -3.39
C GLU A 9 17.63 -8.95 -4.00
N HIS A 10 17.26 -9.19 -5.27
CA HIS A 10 17.47 -10.47 -5.93
C HIS A 10 18.39 -10.40 -7.16
N GLY A 11 18.86 -9.21 -7.54
CA GLY A 11 19.73 -9.01 -8.71
C GLY A 11 19.07 -9.35 -10.06
N ILE A 12 17.75 -9.53 -10.09
CA ILE A 12 17.01 -9.84 -11.32
C ILE A 12 16.68 -8.51 -12.00
N THR A 13 17.47 -8.14 -13.00
CA THR A 13 17.37 -6.82 -13.67
C THR A 13 16.75 -6.88 -15.06
N ASN A 14 16.80 -8.04 -15.73
CA ASN A 14 16.14 -8.27 -17.02
C ASN A 14 14.62 -8.39 -16.83
N ILE A 15 13.97 -7.25 -16.63
CA ILE A 15 12.53 -7.11 -16.34
C ILE A 15 11.94 -6.03 -17.23
N ALA A 16 10.77 -6.32 -17.80
CA ALA A 16 9.91 -5.33 -18.43
C ALA A 16 8.63 -5.13 -17.58
N VAL A 17 8.32 -3.88 -17.26
CA VAL A 17 7.03 -3.46 -16.67
C VAL A 17 6.18 -2.88 -17.79
N LEU A 18 5.02 -3.46 -18.04
CA LEU A 18 4.11 -3.07 -19.11
C LEU A 18 2.90 -2.34 -18.52
N GLU A 19 2.62 -1.15 -19.03
CA GLU A 19 1.48 -0.31 -18.62
C GLU A 19 0.67 0.08 -19.86
N LYS A 20 -0.65 -0.18 -19.82
CA LYS A 20 -1.54 0.09 -20.96
C LYS A 20 -1.71 1.58 -21.23
N GLY A 21 -1.69 2.40 -20.19
CA GLY A 21 -1.83 3.85 -20.26
C GLY A 21 -0.56 4.53 -19.82
N TRP A 22 -0.67 5.32 -18.75
CA TRP A 22 0.43 6.06 -18.14
C TRP A 22 0.71 5.55 -16.72
N LEU A 23 1.98 5.56 -16.35
CA LEU A 23 2.50 5.01 -15.11
C LEU A 23 1.89 5.74 -13.89
N GLY A 24 1.27 4.97 -13.01
CA GLY A 24 0.58 5.50 -11.83
C GLY A 24 -0.87 5.89 -12.10
N GLY A 25 -1.39 5.76 -13.33
CA GLY A 25 -2.73 6.21 -13.71
C GLY A 25 -3.91 5.37 -13.26
N GLY A 26 -3.67 4.22 -12.63
CA GLY A 26 -4.69 3.40 -12.00
C GLY A 26 -5.05 3.86 -10.59
N ASN A 27 -5.44 2.92 -9.72
CA ASN A 27 -5.78 3.19 -8.31
C ASN A 27 -4.61 3.78 -7.51
N THR A 28 -3.36 3.54 -7.96
CA THR A 28 -2.18 4.16 -7.38
C THR A 28 -2.27 5.68 -7.43
N GLY A 29 -2.84 6.28 -8.49
CA GLY A 29 -3.02 7.73 -8.64
C GLY A 29 -4.30 8.28 -7.99
N ARG A 30 -5.08 7.46 -7.27
CA ARG A 30 -6.47 7.79 -6.87
C ARG A 30 -6.84 7.41 -5.44
N ASN A 31 -5.90 6.91 -4.65
CA ASN A 31 -6.17 6.52 -3.27
C ASN A 31 -6.15 7.73 -2.32
N THR A 32 -6.74 7.57 -1.13
CA THR A 32 -6.76 8.59 -0.07
C THR A 32 -5.47 8.64 0.76
N THR A 33 -4.41 7.96 0.32
CA THR A 33 -3.05 7.99 0.89
C THR A 33 -2.83 7.38 2.27
N ILE A 34 -3.85 6.82 2.91
CA ILE A 34 -3.71 6.25 4.26
C ILE A 34 -2.77 5.04 4.26
N ILE A 35 -1.79 5.06 5.17
CA ILE A 35 -0.83 3.98 5.42
C ILE A 35 -0.96 3.55 6.89
N ARG A 36 -1.13 2.25 7.14
CA ARG A 36 -1.31 1.68 8.49
C ARG A 36 -1.10 0.16 8.49
N SER A 37 -0.96 -0.44 9.68
CA SER A 37 -0.85 -1.90 9.86
C SER A 37 -1.71 -2.49 10.99
N ASN A 38 -2.56 -1.70 11.64
CA ASN A 38 -3.46 -2.12 12.71
C ASN A 38 -4.66 -3.00 12.25
N TYR A 39 -4.39 -4.15 11.65
CA TYR A 39 -5.38 -5.15 11.21
C TYR A 39 -5.59 -6.24 12.26
N LEU A 40 -6.73 -6.94 12.20
CA LEU A 40 -7.12 -7.93 13.21
C LEU A 40 -6.43 -9.29 13.08
N TYR A 41 -6.42 -9.85 11.87
CA TYR A 41 -5.93 -11.21 11.61
C TYR A 41 -4.41 -11.22 11.56
N ASP A 42 -3.78 -12.28 12.10
CA ASP A 42 -2.33 -12.40 12.21
C ASP A 42 -1.63 -12.31 10.84
N GLU A 43 -2.21 -12.92 9.81
CA GLU A 43 -1.67 -12.88 8.44
C GLU A 43 -1.74 -11.47 7.86
N SER A 44 -2.80 -10.72 8.17
CA SER A 44 -2.96 -9.33 7.74
C SER A 44 -1.99 -8.42 8.52
N ALA A 45 -1.93 -8.57 9.84
CA ALA A 45 -0.97 -7.88 10.68
C ALA A 45 0.47 -8.08 10.17
N GLY A 46 0.85 -9.32 9.86
CA GLY A 46 2.17 -9.67 9.34
C GLY A 46 2.52 -8.95 8.03
N ILE A 47 1.66 -9.04 7.00
CA ILE A 47 1.96 -8.41 5.70
C ILE A 47 1.93 -6.88 5.78
N TYR A 48 0.96 -6.29 6.48
CA TYR A 48 0.84 -4.83 6.54
C TYR A 48 1.90 -4.20 7.45
N ASP A 49 2.32 -4.85 8.54
CA ASP A 49 3.38 -4.31 9.38
C ASP A 49 4.76 -4.43 8.73
N ARG A 50 5.01 -5.52 7.97
CA ARG A 50 6.20 -5.59 7.11
C ARG A 50 6.19 -4.44 6.10
N ALA A 51 5.05 -4.16 5.46
CA ALA A 51 4.93 -3.03 4.54
C ALA A 51 5.16 -1.68 5.25
N LEU A 52 4.60 -1.47 6.44
CA LEU A 52 4.80 -0.26 7.24
C LEU A 52 6.26 -0.04 7.64
N LYS A 53 6.98 -1.11 7.96
CA LYS A 53 8.43 -1.05 8.23
C LYS A 53 9.24 -0.63 6.99
N LEU A 54 8.82 -1.02 5.78
CA LEU A 54 9.46 -0.57 4.54
C LEU A 54 9.17 0.89 4.20
N TRP A 55 8.08 1.48 4.70
CA TRP A 55 7.82 2.91 4.52
C TRP A 55 8.82 3.77 5.28
N ASP A 56 9.32 3.27 6.42
CA ASP A 56 10.37 3.92 7.17
C ASP A 56 11.68 3.88 6.38
N GLY A 57 12.27 5.05 6.11
CA GLY A 57 13.47 5.16 5.27
C GLY A 57 13.26 5.04 3.75
N LEU A 58 12.03 4.82 3.26
CA LEU A 58 11.79 4.62 1.82
C LEU A 58 12.26 5.78 0.95
N SER A 59 12.17 7.02 1.46
CA SER A 59 12.62 8.20 0.70
C SER A 59 14.12 8.18 0.47
N GLN A 60 14.90 7.73 1.46
CA GLN A 60 16.34 7.60 1.40
C GLN A 60 16.72 6.45 0.48
N GLU A 61 16.04 5.32 0.61
CA GLU A 61 16.28 4.13 -0.20
C GLU A 61 16.06 4.39 -1.70
N LEU A 62 14.95 5.06 -2.04
CA LEU A 62 14.63 5.41 -3.42
C LEU A 62 15.38 6.67 -3.91
N ASN A 63 16.10 7.36 -3.01
CA ASN A 63 16.66 8.69 -3.23
C ASN A 63 15.62 9.61 -3.90
N TYR A 64 14.41 9.61 -3.35
CA TYR A 64 13.24 10.32 -3.87
C TYR A 64 12.27 10.58 -2.73
N ASN A 65 11.93 11.85 -2.47
CA ASN A 65 11.04 12.19 -1.37
C ASN A 65 9.60 11.73 -1.67
N VAL A 66 9.19 10.63 -1.04
CA VAL A 66 7.82 10.08 -1.16
C VAL A 66 6.80 10.80 -0.27
N MET A 67 7.26 11.77 0.52
CA MET A 67 6.46 12.58 1.45
C MET A 67 5.71 11.71 2.47
N TYR A 68 6.30 10.58 2.86
CA TYR A 68 5.76 9.76 3.93
C TYR A 68 5.80 10.56 5.24
N SER A 69 4.66 10.60 5.92
CA SER A 69 4.46 11.34 7.16
C SER A 69 3.68 10.46 8.12
N ALA A 70 4.39 9.89 9.10
CA ALA A 70 3.82 9.11 10.19
C ALA A 70 3.11 10.05 11.20
N ARG A 71 1.90 10.48 10.82
CA ARG A 71 1.07 11.43 11.59
C ARG A 71 -0.09 10.78 12.33
N GLY A 72 -0.05 9.46 12.45
CA GLY A 72 -1.08 8.63 13.05
C GLY A 72 -2.29 8.38 12.16
N VAL A 73 -3.03 7.32 12.49
CA VAL A 73 -4.37 7.03 11.99
C VAL A 73 -5.28 6.70 13.16
N MET A 74 -6.40 7.42 13.26
CA MET A 74 -7.34 7.29 14.37
C MET A 74 -8.69 6.78 13.87
N MET A 75 -9.18 5.70 14.47
CA MET A 75 -10.49 5.11 14.17
C MET A 75 -11.44 5.38 15.34
N LEU A 76 -12.51 6.15 15.10
CA LEU A 76 -13.45 6.61 16.12
C LEU A 76 -14.50 5.53 16.43
N ALA A 77 -14.76 5.31 17.72
CA ALA A 77 -15.83 4.45 18.20
C ALA A 77 -17.04 5.29 18.60
N HIS A 78 -18.23 4.93 18.13
CA HIS A 78 -19.47 5.67 18.39
C HIS A 78 -20.57 4.84 19.05
N ASN A 79 -20.28 3.56 19.34
CA ASN A 79 -21.18 2.66 20.03
C ASN A 79 -20.38 1.58 20.80
N VAL A 80 -21.06 0.80 21.65
CA VAL A 80 -20.42 -0.25 22.47
C VAL A 80 -19.75 -1.34 21.62
N HIS A 81 -20.31 -1.67 20.46
CA HIS A 81 -19.73 -2.66 19.56
C HIS A 81 -18.39 -2.18 18.98
N ASP A 82 -18.29 -0.91 18.53
CA ASP A 82 -17.04 -0.32 18.05
C ASP A 82 -15.94 -0.40 19.14
N VAL A 83 -16.29 -0.06 20.39
CA VAL A 83 -15.36 -0.14 21.52
C VAL A 83 -14.84 -1.57 21.71
N GLN A 84 -15.72 -2.56 21.68
CA GLN A 84 -15.35 -3.97 21.83
C GLN A 84 -14.46 -4.45 20.67
N VAL A 85 -14.82 -4.12 19.43
CA VAL A 85 -14.06 -4.49 18.23
C VAL A 85 -12.67 -3.84 18.24
N PHE A 86 -12.57 -2.57 18.60
CA PHE A 86 -11.28 -1.88 18.66
C PHE A 86 -10.40 -2.38 19.79
N LYS A 87 -10.95 -2.67 20.97
CA LYS A 87 -10.17 -3.34 22.03
C LYS A 87 -9.66 -4.70 21.58
N ARG A 88 -10.48 -5.50 20.88
CA ARG A 88 -10.05 -6.76 20.28
C ARG A 88 -8.88 -6.56 19.31
N HIS A 89 -8.96 -5.57 18.41
CA HIS A 89 -7.86 -5.25 17.49
C HIS A 89 -6.59 -4.86 18.24
N ILE A 90 -6.69 -3.95 19.23
CA ILE A 90 -5.55 -3.48 20.02
C ILE A 90 -4.83 -4.63 20.71
N HIS A 91 -5.57 -5.56 21.33
CA HIS A 91 -4.96 -6.71 21.99
C HIS A 91 -4.32 -7.68 20.99
N ALA A 92 -4.95 -7.95 19.86
CA ALA A 92 -4.35 -8.75 18.79
C ALA A 92 -3.10 -8.08 18.18
N ASN A 93 -3.13 -6.77 17.96
CA ASN A 93 -1.99 -6.00 17.46
C ASN A 93 -0.81 -6.06 18.41
N ARG A 94 -1.05 -5.95 19.72
CA ARG A 94 0.00 -6.07 20.74
C ARG A 94 0.69 -7.44 20.69
N LEU A 95 -0.08 -8.53 20.54
CA LEU A 95 0.48 -9.88 20.40
C LEU A 95 1.29 -10.05 19.10
N ASN A 96 0.95 -9.31 18.05
CA ASN A 96 1.67 -9.27 16.78
C ASN A 96 2.82 -8.23 16.73
N GLY A 97 3.15 -7.57 17.86
CA GLY A 97 4.21 -6.56 17.91
C GLY A 97 3.89 -5.24 17.19
N ILE A 98 2.61 -4.93 16.97
CA ILE A 98 2.13 -3.70 16.33
C ILE A 98 1.62 -2.73 17.39
N ASP A 99 2.08 -1.48 17.29
CA ASP A 99 1.59 -0.36 18.10
C ASP A 99 0.16 0.02 17.71
N ASN A 100 -0.76 -0.10 18.66
CA ASN A 100 -2.12 0.39 18.54
C ASN A 100 -2.64 0.65 19.96
N GLU A 101 -3.15 1.84 20.23
CA GLU A 101 -3.57 2.25 21.57
C GLU A 101 -5.03 2.66 21.60
N TRP A 102 -5.64 2.54 22.78
CA TRP A 102 -6.98 3.04 23.04
C TRP A 102 -6.88 4.45 23.60
N LEU A 103 -7.70 5.36 23.07
CA LEU A 103 -7.86 6.72 23.56
C LEU A 103 -9.29 6.94 24.07
N THR A 104 -9.42 7.67 25.16
CA THR A 104 -10.65 8.34 25.58
C THR A 104 -11.06 9.43 24.58
N PRO A 105 -12.31 9.91 24.60
CA PRO A 105 -12.73 11.03 23.74
C PRO A 105 -11.85 12.28 23.93
N GLU A 106 -11.46 12.59 25.16
CA GLU A 106 -10.62 13.74 25.50
C GLU A 106 -9.20 13.58 24.96
N GLU A 107 -8.61 12.38 25.05
CA GLU A 107 -7.30 12.08 24.46
C GLU A 107 -7.36 12.11 22.92
N ALA A 108 -8.44 11.61 22.32
CA ALA A 108 -8.66 11.69 20.87
C ALA A 108 -8.78 13.14 20.38
N LYS A 109 -9.47 14.00 21.14
CA LYS A 109 -9.54 15.45 20.92
C LYS A 109 -8.17 16.12 21.09
N ALA A 110 -7.40 15.73 22.10
CA ALA A 110 -6.05 16.26 22.29
C ALA A 110 -5.13 15.89 21.11
N PHE A 111 -5.25 14.67 20.57
CA PHE A 111 -4.52 14.23 19.39
C PHE A 111 -4.99 14.93 18.09
N CYS A 112 -6.30 15.13 17.93
CA CYS A 112 -6.91 15.82 16.79
C CYS A 112 -7.81 16.97 17.28
N PRO A 113 -7.25 18.18 17.56
CA PRO A 113 -8.00 19.30 18.13
C PRO A 113 -9.29 19.69 17.39
N PRO A 114 -9.38 19.58 16.04
CA PRO A 114 -10.64 19.84 15.33
C PRO A 114 -11.78 18.84 15.60
N LEU A 115 -11.50 17.66 16.17
CA LEU A 115 -12.51 16.62 16.43
C LEU A 115 -13.63 17.15 17.33
N ASN A 116 -14.90 16.95 16.98
CA ASN A 116 -16.02 17.27 17.87
C ASN A 116 -16.35 16.06 18.76
N ILE A 117 -16.29 16.24 20.08
CA ILE A 117 -16.62 15.20 21.08
C ILE A 117 -17.91 15.51 21.86
N SER A 118 -18.77 16.40 21.34
CA SER A 118 -20.04 16.75 21.98
C SER A 118 -20.90 15.51 22.23
N LYS A 119 -21.46 15.42 23.45
CA LYS A 119 -22.41 14.37 23.85
C LYS A 119 -23.77 14.51 23.18
N GLU A 120 -24.05 15.65 22.55
CA GLU A 120 -25.31 15.94 21.85
C GLU A 120 -25.33 15.43 20.41
N ALA A 121 -24.18 14.98 19.89
CA ALA A 121 -24.13 14.37 18.56
C ALA A 121 -25.02 13.13 18.49
N ARG A 122 -25.60 12.85 17.31
CA ARG A 122 -26.46 11.67 17.11
C ARG A 122 -25.79 10.36 17.55
N TYR A 123 -24.47 10.27 17.36
CA TYR A 123 -23.62 9.18 17.83
C TYR A 123 -22.34 9.79 18.43
N PRO A 124 -22.31 10.07 19.74
CA PRO A 124 -21.15 10.68 20.39
C PRO A 124 -19.91 9.79 20.30
N VAL A 125 -18.73 10.40 20.25
CA VAL A 125 -17.46 9.67 20.31
C VAL A 125 -17.31 9.05 21.69
N MET A 126 -17.17 7.72 21.74
CA MET A 126 -16.94 6.95 22.97
C MET A 126 -15.44 6.69 23.23
N GLY A 127 -14.60 6.91 22.22
CA GLY A 127 -13.15 6.74 22.27
C GLY A 127 -12.61 6.46 20.87
N ALA A 128 -11.34 6.08 20.77
CA ALA A 128 -10.71 5.77 19.49
C ALA A 128 -9.56 4.76 19.61
N ALA A 129 -9.30 4.02 18.54
CA ALA A 129 -8.03 3.31 18.35
C ALA A 129 -7.06 4.19 17.56
N LEU A 130 -5.83 4.35 18.04
CA LEU A 130 -4.78 5.12 17.38
C LEU A 130 -3.56 4.25 17.11
N GLN A 131 -3.13 4.19 15.84
CA GLN A 131 -1.80 3.73 15.48
C GLN A 131 -0.94 4.93 15.10
N ARG A 132 0.09 5.22 15.89
CA ARG A 132 0.93 6.43 15.73
C ARG A 132 1.84 6.36 14.52
N ARG A 133 2.36 5.17 14.19
CA ARG A 133 3.16 4.94 12.97
C ARG A 133 2.33 4.98 11.68
N GLY A 134 1.00 4.99 11.78
CA GLY A 134 0.13 5.23 10.63
C GLY A 134 0.32 6.65 10.08
N GLY A 135 -0.19 6.92 8.89
CA GLY A 135 -0.03 8.23 8.29
C GLY A 135 -0.41 8.30 6.82
N THR A 136 0.27 9.19 6.09
CA THR A 136 0.03 9.41 4.67
C THR A 136 1.32 9.55 3.87
N ALA A 137 1.24 9.39 2.55
CA ALA A 137 2.32 9.70 1.61
C ALA A 137 1.76 10.26 0.30
N ARG A 138 2.59 10.92 -0.53
CA ARG A 138 2.14 11.35 -1.85
C ARG A 138 2.20 10.17 -2.82
N HIS A 139 1.04 9.62 -3.17
CA HIS A 139 0.94 8.40 -3.96
C HIS A 139 1.66 8.47 -5.32
N ASP A 140 1.62 9.61 -6.03
CA ASP A 140 2.35 9.80 -7.29
C ASP A 140 3.86 9.72 -7.08
N ALA A 141 4.37 10.37 -6.02
CA ALA A 141 5.78 10.37 -5.68
C ALA A 141 6.29 8.97 -5.36
N VAL A 142 5.45 8.12 -4.75
CA VAL A 142 5.77 6.72 -4.46
C VAL A 142 5.89 5.92 -5.75
N ALA A 143 4.91 6.05 -6.66
CA ALA A 143 4.93 5.37 -7.96
C ALA A 143 6.17 5.77 -8.77
N TRP A 144 6.45 7.07 -8.86
CA TRP A 144 7.60 7.61 -9.58
C TRP A 144 8.93 7.25 -8.91
N GLY A 145 9.00 7.28 -7.58
CA GLY A 145 10.18 6.87 -6.83
C GLY A 145 10.56 5.42 -7.11
N TYR A 146 9.59 4.50 -7.03
CA TYR A 146 9.82 3.10 -7.38
C TYR A 146 10.21 2.91 -8.85
N ALA A 147 9.55 3.62 -9.77
CA ALA A 147 9.85 3.52 -11.19
C ALA A 147 11.25 4.03 -11.53
N ARG A 148 11.65 5.18 -10.97
CA ARG A 148 13.00 5.72 -11.08
C ARG A 148 14.02 4.74 -10.50
N GLY A 149 13.78 4.21 -9.30
CA GLY A 149 14.66 3.26 -8.65
C GLY A 149 14.83 1.96 -9.44
N ALA A 150 13.75 1.45 -10.03
CA ALA A 150 13.78 0.25 -10.88
C ALA A 150 14.52 0.52 -12.20
N SER A 151 14.20 1.63 -12.88
CA SER A 151 14.82 1.99 -14.16
C SER A 151 16.33 2.22 -14.02
N ALA A 152 16.78 2.86 -12.93
CA ALA A 152 18.21 3.02 -12.62
C ALA A 152 18.96 1.69 -12.44
N ARG A 153 18.23 0.58 -12.22
CA ARG A 153 18.78 -0.78 -12.08
C ARG A 153 18.61 -1.62 -13.36
N GLY A 154 18.23 -1.01 -14.47
CA GLY A 154 18.10 -1.67 -15.77
C GLY A 154 16.71 -2.24 -16.08
N VAL A 155 15.69 -1.98 -15.25
CA VAL A 155 14.30 -2.38 -15.56
C VAL A 155 13.75 -1.50 -16.68
N HIS A 156 13.11 -2.12 -17.67
CA HIS A 156 12.45 -1.42 -18.77
C HIS A 156 11.00 -1.12 -18.41
N ILE A 157 10.60 0.15 -18.41
CA ILE A 157 9.21 0.55 -18.14
C ILE A 157 8.58 1.02 -19.45
N ILE A 158 7.58 0.29 -19.93
CA ILE A 158 6.96 0.47 -21.24
C ILE A 158 5.50 0.89 -21.05
N GLN A 159 5.23 2.18 -21.26
CA GLN A 159 3.89 2.76 -21.24
C GLN A 159 3.20 2.62 -22.61
N ASN A 160 1.90 2.89 -22.63
CA ASN A 160 1.04 2.75 -23.81
C ASN A 160 1.17 1.36 -24.46
N CYS A 161 1.35 0.33 -23.64
CA CYS A 161 1.66 -1.04 -24.01
C CYS A 161 0.65 -1.98 -23.32
N GLU A 162 -0.52 -2.09 -23.91
CA GLU A 162 -1.58 -2.95 -23.40
C GLU A 162 -1.25 -4.41 -23.69
N VAL A 163 -1.30 -5.25 -22.67
CA VAL A 163 -1.22 -6.70 -22.82
C VAL A 163 -2.58 -7.21 -23.28
N THR A 164 -2.65 -7.78 -24.48
CA THR A 164 -3.88 -8.28 -25.10
C THR A 164 -4.02 -9.80 -25.00
N GLY A 165 -2.94 -10.50 -24.62
CA GLY A 165 -2.97 -11.94 -24.43
C GLY A 165 -1.71 -12.50 -23.78
N ILE A 166 -1.83 -13.70 -23.21
CA ILE A 166 -0.70 -14.47 -22.67
C ILE A 166 -0.43 -15.64 -23.62
N LYS A 167 0.78 -15.69 -24.19
CA LYS A 167 1.21 -16.80 -25.05
C LYS A 167 1.69 -17.96 -24.18
N ARG A 168 1.24 -19.16 -24.54
CA ARG A 168 1.64 -20.42 -23.89
C ARG A 168 2.24 -21.35 -24.93
N ALA A 169 3.26 -22.09 -24.52
CA ALA A 169 3.80 -23.20 -25.29
C ALA A 169 2.85 -24.42 -25.25
N ALA A 170 3.11 -25.42 -26.10
CA ALA A 170 2.28 -26.63 -26.18
C ALA A 170 2.18 -27.39 -24.85
N ASN A 171 3.18 -27.28 -23.97
CA ASN A 171 3.19 -27.86 -22.63
C ASN A 171 2.46 -27.02 -21.57
N GLY A 172 1.79 -25.93 -21.97
CA GLY A 172 1.06 -25.03 -21.09
C GLY A 172 1.90 -23.97 -20.38
N ALA A 173 3.24 -24.03 -20.47
CA ALA A 173 4.11 -23.02 -19.87
C ALA A 173 3.98 -21.67 -20.57
N VAL A 174 4.07 -20.57 -19.81
CA VAL A 174 4.08 -19.22 -20.40
C VAL A 174 5.34 -19.03 -21.26
N SER A 175 5.18 -18.43 -22.43
CA SER A 175 6.27 -18.08 -23.34
C SER A 175 6.42 -16.57 -23.56
N GLY A 176 5.41 -15.79 -23.15
CA GLY A 176 5.44 -14.33 -23.25
C GLY A 176 4.05 -13.73 -23.24
N VAL A 177 3.96 -12.47 -23.67
CA VAL A 177 2.72 -11.71 -23.77
C VAL A 177 2.59 -11.07 -25.15
N GLU A 178 1.38 -11.06 -25.67
CA GLU A 178 0.98 -10.25 -26.81
C GLU A 178 0.63 -8.85 -26.33
N THR A 179 1.10 -7.83 -27.04
CA THR A 179 0.85 -6.44 -26.69
C THR A 179 0.53 -5.59 -27.90
N THR A 180 -0.05 -4.41 -27.67
CA THR A 180 -0.25 -3.39 -28.72
C THR A 180 1.05 -2.86 -29.33
N ARG A 181 2.20 -3.18 -28.73
CA ARG A 181 3.54 -2.80 -29.21
C ARG A 181 4.38 -4.01 -29.66
N GLY A 182 3.73 -5.14 -29.94
CA GLY A 182 4.36 -6.37 -30.42
C GLY A 182 4.53 -7.43 -29.33
N PHE A 183 4.99 -8.61 -29.74
CA PHE A 183 5.20 -9.74 -28.85
C PHE A 183 6.44 -9.53 -27.95
N ILE A 184 6.30 -9.80 -26.66
CA ILE A 184 7.41 -9.77 -25.69
C ILE A 184 7.57 -11.16 -25.08
N GLY A 185 8.68 -11.83 -25.40
CA GLY A 185 9.02 -13.14 -24.87
C GLY A 185 9.44 -13.08 -23.39
N ALA A 186 8.90 -13.98 -22.56
CA ALA A 186 9.23 -14.04 -21.15
C ALA A 186 9.07 -15.45 -20.58
N LYS A 187 10.01 -15.88 -19.72
CA LYS A 187 9.95 -17.18 -19.02
C LYS A 187 8.98 -17.17 -17.83
N LYS A 188 8.71 -16.00 -17.28
CA LYS A 188 7.79 -15.78 -16.16
C LYS A 188 7.03 -14.48 -16.42
N VAL A 189 5.73 -14.48 -16.14
CA VAL A 189 4.86 -13.31 -16.25
C VAL A 189 4.22 -13.07 -14.89
N GLY A 190 4.52 -11.92 -14.29
CA GLY A 190 3.88 -11.47 -13.05
C GLY A 190 2.67 -10.61 -13.37
N VAL A 191 1.52 -10.91 -12.77
CA VAL A 191 0.30 -10.11 -12.89
C VAL A 191 0.08 -9.35 -11.61
N VAL A 192 0.08 -8.02 -11.68
CA VAL A 192 -0.19 -7.16 -10.52
C VAL A 192 -1.65 -6.70 -10.60
N ALA A 193 -2.53 -7.40 -9.88
CA ALA A 193 -3.97 -7.16 -9.87
C ALA A 193 -4.41 -5.95 -9.01
N ALA A 194 -3.52 -5.00 -8.71
CA ALA A 194 -3.77 -3.90 -7.78
C ALA A 194 -4.60 -2.74 -8.37
N GLY A 195 -5.31 -2.97 -9.48
CA GLY A 195 -6.09 -1.96 -10.20
C GLY A 195 -7.29 -2.54 -10.92
N HIS A 196 -8.19 -1.67 -11.38
CA HIS A 196 -9.34 -2.05 -12.20
C HIS A 196 -8.88 -2.30 -13.64
N SER A 197 -8.72 -3.57 -14.02
CA SER A 197 -8.30 -3.98 -15.37
C SER A 197 -9.46 -4.42 -16.28
N SER A 198 -10.67 -4.57 -15.73
CA SER A 198 -11.87 -5.02 -16.45
C SER A 198 -12.78 -3.83 -16.78
N VAL A 199 -12.59 -3.22 -17.94
CA VAL A 199 -13.67 -2.52 -18.65
C VAL A 199 -13.69 -3.05 -20.06
#